data_AF-A0AAW3ZW71-F1
#
_entry.id   AF-A0AAW3ZW71-F1
#
_cell.length_a   1.000
_cell.length_b   1.000
_cell.length_c   1.000
_cell.angle_alpha   90.00
_cell.angle_beta   90.00
_cell.angle_gamma   90.00
#
_symmetry.space_group_name_H-M   'P 1'
#
loop_
_entity.id
_entity.type
_entity.pdbx_description
1 polymer ?
#
loop_
_entity_poly.entity_id
_entity_poly.type
_entity_poly.pdbx_seq_one_letter_code
_entity_poly.pdbx_strand_id
1 'polypeptide(L)'
;MAFRKVQCGSFRVHAAYLTVIASLVAALGFVVYNSIDLAVSLAYRDQELYEHRSLNKQLLQALPSIAEQVPRETIVAAFSEVSSESPYTKEGCEWVGWVALKFSPEGKLEHITPTWSYGGTSNPCFPE
;
A
#
# COMPACT_ATOMS: atom_id res chain seq x y z
N MET A 1 -57.97 27.57 -45.74
CA MET A 1 -57.46 27.01 -44.47
C MET A 1 -56.54 25.84 -44.78
N ALA A 2 -55.22 25.96 -44.58
CA ALA A 2 -54.29 24.84 -44.29
C ALA A 2 -52.82 25.28 -44.44
N PHE A 3 -52.25 25.94 -43.43
CA PHE A 3 -50.78 26.06 -43.28
C PHE A 3 -50.45 26.20 -41.80
N ARG A 4 -50.38 25.08 -41.06
CA ARG A 4 -49.93 25.10 -39.64
C ARG A 4 -49.35 23.76 -39.13
N LYS A 5 -48.73 22.96 -40.01
CA LYS A 5 -48.12 21.66 -39.62
C LYS A 5 -46.60 21.56 -39.73
N VAL A 6 -45.89 22.55 -40.31
CA VAL A 6 -44.46 22.39 -40.63
C VAL A 6 -43.52 22.81 -39.49
N GLN A 7 -43.95 23.62 -38.52
CA GLN A 7 -43.06 24.13 -37.46
C GLN A 7 -42.86 23.19 -36.25
N CYS A 8 -43.64 22.12 -36.10
CA CYS A 8 -43.57 21.26 -34.90
C CYS A 8 -42.40 20.25 -34.93
N GLY A 9 -41.86 19.94 -36.12
CA GLY A 9 -40.76 18.98 -36.28
C GLY A 9 -39.39 19.52 -35.88
N SER A 10 -39.05 20.75 -36.27
CA SER A 10 -37.75 21.38 -35.98
C SER A 10 -37.50 21.59 -34.48
N PHE A 11 -38.54 21.96 -33.71
CA PHE A 11 -38.42 22.18 -32.27
C PHE A 11 -38.08 20.90 -31.49
N ARG A 12 -38.68 19.75 -31.87
CA ARG A 12 -38.42 18.46 -31.20
C ARG A 12 -37.00 17.96 -31.45
N VAL A 13 -36.44 18.23 -32.63
CA VAL A 13 -35.06 17.87 -32.98
C VAL A 13 -34.06 18.72 -32.21
N HIS A 14 -34.30 20.02 -32.06
CA HIS A 14 -33.42 20.90 -31.27
C HIS A 14 -33.47 20.58 -29.78
N ALA A 15 -34.65 20.28 -29.22
CA ALA A 15 -34.78 19.85 -27.83
C ALA A 15 -34.02 18.54 -27.57
N ALA A 16 -34.16 17.54 -28.46
CA ALA A 16 -33.43 16.28 -28.33
C ALA A 16 -31.90 16.48 -28.39
N TYR A 17 -31.43 17.33 -29.30
CA TYR A 17 -30.01 17.67 -29.42
C TYR A 17 -29.46 18.33 -28.14
N LEU A 18 -30.19 19.29 -27.57
CA LEU A 18 -29.80 19.95 -26.32
C LEU A 18 -29.76 18.98 -25.14
N THR A 19 -30.73 18.06 -25.04
CA THR A 19 -30.73 17.04 -23.99
C THR A 19 -29.52 16.12 -24.11
N VAL A 20 -29.18 15.65 -25.33
CA VAL A 20 -28.01 14.80 -25.55
C VAL A 20 -26.72 15.52 -25.17
N ILE A 21 -26.55 16.80 -25.55
CA ILE A 21 -25.38 17.58 -25.14
C ILE A 21 -25.32 17.73 -23.62
N ALA A 22 -26.44 18.08 -22.98
CA ALA A 22 -26.48 18.23 -21.53
C ALA A 22 -26.11 16.92 -20.82
N SER A 23 -26.62 15.78 -21.28
CA SER A 23 -26.25 14.46 -20.78
C SER A 23 -24.77 14.13 -21.00
N LEU A 24 -24.21 14.49 -22.15
CA LEU A 24 -22.79 14.28 -22.45
C LEU A 24 -21.89 15.11 -21.52
N VAL A 25 -22.23 16.38 -21.31
CA VAL A 25 -21.49 17.27 -20.41
C VAL A 25 -21.58 16.77 -18.96
N ALA A 26 -22.76 16.33 -18.52
CA ALA A 26 -22.94 15.75 -17.19
C ALA A 26 -22.12 14.46 -17.02
N ALA A 27 -22.10 13.57 -18.02
CA ALA A 27 -21.31 12.35 -17.99
C ALA A 27 -19.81 12.65 -17.96
N LEU A 28 -19.33 13.61 -18.75
CA LEU A 28 -17.93 14.04 -18.74
C LEU A 28 -17.55 14.63 -17.37
N GLY A 29 -18.40 15.50 -16.83
CA GLY A 29 -18.20 16.09 -15.50
C GLY A 29 -18.12 15.04 -14.41
N PHE A 30 -18.99 14.01 -14.47
CA PHE A 30 -18.97 12.89 -13.54
C PHE A 30 -17.67 12.08 -13.63
N VAL A 31 -17.18 11.78 -14.84
CA VAL A 31 -15.91 11.05 -15.02
C VAL A 31 -14.72 11.86 -14.49
N VAL A 32 -14.67 13.16 -14.77
CA VAL A 32 -13.61 14.05 -14.27
C VAL A 32 -13.62 14.11 -12.75
N TYR A 33 -14.80 14.29 -12.15
CA TYR A 33 -14.95 14.32 -10.69
C TYR A 33 -14.43 13.02 -10.04
N ASN A 34 -14.89 11.86 -10.51
CA ASN A 34 -14.44 10.57 -9.96
C ASN A 34 -12.94 10.33 -10.19
N SER A 35 -12.38 10.82 -11.30
CA SER A 35 -10.94 10.68 -11.57
C SER A 35 -10.12 11.48 -10.58
N ILE A 36 -10.55 12.70 -10.24
CA ILE A 36 -9.90 13.54 -9.24
C ILE A 36 -10.02 12.92 -7.85
N ASP A 37 -11.23 12.48 -7.48
CA ASP A 37 -11.47 11.84 -6.18
C ASP A 37 -10.61 10.57 -5.97
N LEU A 38 -10.54 9.73 -7.02
CA LEU A 38 -9.67 8.57 -7.03
C LEU A 38 -8.19 8.96 -6.95
N ALA A 39 -7.75 9.97 -7.70
CA ALA A 39 -6.35 10.41 -7.69
C ALA A 39 -5.94 10.93 -6.30
N VAL A 40 -6.81 11.67 -5.63
CA VAL A 40 -6.58 12.16 -4.27
C VAL A 40 -6.51 10.98 -3.29
N SER A 41 -7.44 10.03 -3.37
CA SER A 41 -7.45 8.84 -2.52
C SER A 41 -6.19 7.99 -2.71
N LEU A 42 -5.74 7.80 -3.95
CA LEU A 42 -4.49 7.10 -4.25
C LEU A 42 -3.27 7.86 -3.73
N ALA A 43 -3.24 9.19 -3.85
CA ALA A 43 -2.14 10.00 -3.33
C ALA A 43 -2.01 9.88 -1.80
N TYR A 44 -3.13 9.93 -1.07
CA TYR A 44 -3.11 9.73 0.39
C TYR A 44 -2.66 8.33 0.78
N ARG A 45 -3.21 7.30 0.13
CA ARG A 45 -2.81 5.91 0.38
C ARG A 45 -1.31 5.70 0.13
N ASP A 46 -0.79 6.26 -0.95
CA ASP A 46 0.62 6.10 -1.31
C ASP A 46 1.53 6.86 -0.33
N GLN A 47 1.11 8.02 0.17
CA GLN A 47 1.80 8.75 1.23
C GLN A 47 1.85 7.95 2.54
N GLU A 48 0.73 7.38 2.99
CA GLU A 48 0.67 6.55 4.20
C GLU A 48 1.58 5.32 4.07
N LEU A 49 1.57 4.66 2.91
CA LEU A 49 2.46 3.53 2.63
C LEU A 49 3.93 3.95 2.63
N TYR A 50 4.25 5.12 2.08
CA TYR A 50 5.61 5.65 2.10
C TYR A 50 6.10 5.92 3.53
N GLU A 51 5.28 6.59 4.34
CA GLU A 51 5.59 6.91 5.74
C GLU A 51 5.74 5.64 6.58
N HIS A 52 4.81 4.70 6.47
CA HIS A 52 4.87 3.41 7.16
C HIS A 52 6.11 2.60 6.76
N ARG A 53 6.47 2.55 5.47
CA ARG A 53 7.69 1.89 5.00
C ARG A 53 8.95 2.57 5.52
N SER A 54 8.99 3.90 5.51
CA SER A 54 10.13 4.68 6.00
C SER A 54 10.33 4.45 7.50
N LEU A 55 9.27 4.51 8.29
CA LEU A 55 9.30 4.26 9.73
C LEU A 55 9.73 2.82 10.04
N ASN A 56 9.14 1.83 9.37
CA ASN A 56 9.55 0.43 9.56
C ASN A 56 11.02 0.22 9.21
N LYS A 57 11.50 0.80 8.10
CA LYS A 57 12.92 0.73 7.74
C LYS A 57 13.81 1.31 8.84
N GLN A 58 13.45 2.48 9.37
CA GLN A 58 14.22 3.12 10.46
C GLN A 58 14.21 2.28 11.74
N LEU A 59 13.05 1.75 12.15
CA LEU A 59 12.93 0.90 13.32
C LEU A 59 13.76 -0.39 13.18
N LEU A 60 13.62 -1.07 12.04
CA LEU A 60 14.36 -2.31 11.75
C LEU A 60 15.87 -2.07 11.72
N GLN A 61 16.33 -0.92 11.21
CA GLN A 61 17.75 -0.58 11.22
C GLN A 61 18.28 -0.18 12.60
N ALA A 62 17.44 0.42 13.45
CA ALA A 62 17.82 0.82 14.81
C ALA A 62 17.78 -0.33 15.82
N LEU A 63 16.89 -1.32 15.61
CA LEU A 63 16.67 -2.43 16.54
C LEU A 63 17.94 -3.22 16.90
N PRO A 64 18.82 -3.61 15.96
CA PRO A 64 20.08 -4.29 16.28
C PRO A 64 20.96 -3.49 17.26
N SER A 65 21.06 -2.17 17.07
CA SER A 65 21.83 -1.31 17.96
C SER A 65 21.20 -1.16 19.34
N ILE A 66 19.86 -1.13 19.42
CA ILE A 66 19.14 -1.07 20.70
C ILE A 66 19.22 -2.40 21.45
N ALA A 67 19.21 -3.52 20.72
CA ALA A 67 19.20 -4.87 21.26
C ALA A 67 20.62 -5.44 21.51
N GLU A 68 21.68 -4.64 21.40
CA GLU A 68 23.08 -5.11 21.44
C GLU A 68 23.43 -5.95 22.69
N GLN A 69 22.80 -5.64 23.82
CA GLN A 69 23.03 -6.30 25.12
C GLN A 69 21.90 -7.26 25.51
N VAL A 70 20.90 -7.45 24.65
CA VAL A 70 19.76 -8.30 24.93
C VAL A 70 20.08 -9.71 24.43
N PRO A 71 19.90 -10.76 25.25
CA PRO A 71 20.17 -12.12 24.82
C PRO A 71 19.15 -12.57 23.77
N ARG A 72 19.61 -13.43 22.85
CA ARG A 72 18.85 -13.97 21.73
C ARG A 72 17.48 -14.50 22.14
N GLU A 73 17.42 -15.29 23.21
CA GLU A 73 16.20 -15.94 23.68
C GLU A 73 15.15 -14.90 24.12
N THR A 74 15.59 -13.81 24.76
CA THR A 74 14.70 -12.71 25.15
C THR A 74 14.19 -11.95 23.93
N ILE A 75 15.02 -11.77 22.90
CA ILE A 75 14.60 -11.13 21.64
C ILE A 75 13.54 -12.00 20.96
N VAL A 76 13.81 -13.29 20.78
CA VAL A 76 12.86 -14.24 20.17
C VAL A 76 11.56 -14.32 20.97
N ALA A 77 11.63 -14.36 22.30
CA ALA A 77 10.45 -14.38 23.16
C ALA A 77 9.61 -13.11 22.99
N ALA A 78 10.23 -11.93 22.92
CA ALA A 78 9.52 -10.66 22.72
C ALA A 78 8.79 -10.62 21.37
N PHE A 79 9.42 -11.11 20.29
CA PHE A 79 8.74 -11.24 18.99
C PHE A 79 7.64 -12.31 19.01
N SER A 80 7.82 -13.36 19.80
CA SER A 80 6.82 -14.45 19.92
C SER A 80 5.59 -14.01 20.72
N GLU A 81 5.73 -13.09 21.66
CA GLU A 81 4.61 -12.55 22.44
C GLU A 81 3.61 -11.77 21.56
N VAL A 82 4.11 -11.10 20.52
CA VAL A 82 3.31 -10.30 19.58
C VAL A 82 2.94 -11.07 18.31
N SER A 83 3.36 -12.33 18.17
CA SER A 83 3.12 -13.19 17.02
C SER A 83 2.26 -14.39 17.40
N SER A 84 1.30 -14.76 16.55
CA SER A 84 0.56 -16.01 16.69
C SER A 84 1.32 -17.24 16.17
N GLU A 85 2.47 -17.03 15.54
CA GLU A 85 3.26 -18.07 14.89
C GLU A 85 4.44 -18.51 15.77
N SER A 86 4.67 -19.83 15.80
CA SER A 86 5.81 -20.42 16.50
C SER A 86 7.14 -20.06 15.83
N PRO A 87 8.18 -19.71 16.59
CA PRO A 87 9.52 -19.51 16.05
C PRO A 87 10.05 -20.74 15.31
N TYR A 88 10.72 -20.53 14.18
CA TYR A 88 11.41 -21.59 13.47
C TYR A 88 12.71 -21.10 12.85
N THR A 89 13.69 -21.98 12.71
CA THR A 89 15.00 -21.63 12.12
C THR A 89 15.04 -22.07 10.65
N LYS A 90 15.39 -21.15 9.76
CA LYS A 90 15.57 -21.43 8.33
C LYS A 90 16.68 -20.53 7.78
N GLU A 91 17.57 -21.11 6.98
CA GLU A 91 18.66 -20.38 6.28
C GLU A 91 19.60 -19.60 7.21
N GLY A 92 19.77 -20.05 8.46
CA GLY A 92 20.60 -19.36 9.46
C GLY A 92 19.93 -18.15 10.13
N CYS A 93 18.66 -17.92 9.85
CA CYS A 93 17.82 -16.94 10.55
C CYS A 93 16.81 -17.64 11.46
N GLU A 94 16.42 -16.97 12.54
CA GLU A 94 15.21 -17.30 13.29
C GLU A 94 14.04 -16.47 12.78
N TRP A 95 13.01 -17.16 12.35
CA TRP A 95 11.78 -16.58 11.87
C TRP A 95 10.76 -16.60 12.99
N VAL A 96 10.16 -15.44 13.27
CA VAL A 96 9.07 -15.29 14.22
C VAL A 96 7.96 -14.50 13.54
N GLY A 97 6.90 -15.20 13.15
CA GLY A 97 5.84 -14.61 12.33
C GLY A 97 6.38 -13.99 11.05
N TRP A 98 6.10 -12.69 10.88
CA TRP A 98 6.47 -11.95 9.68
C TRP A 98 7.88 -11.36 9.69
N VAL A 99 8.77 -11.80 10.58
CA VAL A 99 10.09 -11.22 10.79
C VAL A 99 11.18 -12.30 10.80
N ALA A 100 12.26 -12.06 10.06
CA ALA A 100 13.50 -12.81 10.13
C ALA A 100 14.51 -12.07 11.02
N LEU A 101 15.10 -12.80 11.97
CA LEU A 101 16.14 -12.35 12.89
C LEU A 101 17.44 -13.09 12.57
N LYS A 102 18.49 -12.36 12.25
CA LYS A 102 19.83 -12.90 12.03
C LYS A 102 20.70 -12.59 13.24
N PHE A 103 21.24 -13.64 13.83
CA PHE A 103 22.13 -13.55 14.99
C PHE A 103 23.56 -13.89 14.59
N SER A 104 24.52 -13.20 15.19
CA SER A 104 25.95 -13.53 15.11
C SER A 104 26.22 -14.84 15.86
N PRO A 105 27.38 -15.49 15.64
CA PRO A 105 27.80 -16.65 16.44
C PRO A 105 27.86 -16.38 17.95
N GLU A 106 28.09 -15.12 18.35
CA GLU A 106 28.10 -14.66 19.73
C GLU A 106 26.68 -14.40 20.30
N GLY A 107 25.64 -14.64 19.50
CA GLY A 107 24.23 -14.48 19.90
C GLY A 107 23.71 -13.05 19.82
N LYS A 108 24.45 -12.12 19.20
CA LYS A 108 24.01 -10.72 19.01
C LYS A 108 23.09 -10.60 17.81
N LEU A 109 22.06 -9.76 17.90
CA LEU A 109 21.21 -9.46 16.73
C LEU A 109 21.99 -8.57 15.75
N GLU A 110 22.27 -9.08 14.55
CA GLU A 110 22.97 -8.34 13.50
C GLU A 110 22.00 -7.66 12.54
N HIS A 111 21.00 -8.43 12.09
CA HIS A 111 20.03 -7.96 11.10
C HIS A 111 18.62 -8.45 11.44
N ILE A 112 17.64 -7.62 11.09
CA ILE A 112 16.22 -7.92 11.20
C ILE A 112 15.54 -7.47 9.91
N THR A 113 14.62 -8.28 9.39
CA THR A 113 13.93 -7.95 8.13
C THR A 113 12.55 -8.61 8.06
N PRO A 114 11.53 -7.92 7.54
CA PRO A 114 10.20 -8.49 7.37
C PRO A 114 10.17 -9.46 6.19
N THR A 115 9.24 -10.42 6.21
CA THR A 115 9.10 -11.40 5.10
C THR A 115 8.66 -10.73 3.79
N TRP A 116 7.94 -9.61 3.87
CA TRP A 116 7.42 -8.89 2.72
C TRP A 116 8.42 -7.82 2.27
N SER A 117 9.37 -8.24 1.44
CA SER A 117 10.29 -7.36 0.71
C SER A 117 9.66 -7.02 -0.65
N TYR A 118 8.85 -5.96 -0.74
CA TYR A 118 8.41 -5.43 -2.04
C TYR A 118 9.56 -4.58 -2.64
N GLY A 119 10.11 -5.02 -3.77
CA GLY A 119 11.10 -4.22 -4.52
C GLY A 119 12.56 -4.64 -4.37
N GLY A 120 12.83 -5.94 -4.21
CA GLY A 120 14.18 -6.48 -4.47
C GLY A 120 15.21 -6.23 -3.36
N THR A 121 14.78 -6.01 -2.12
CA THR A 121 15.71 -6.16 -0.99
C THR A 121 16.07 -7.64 -0.85
N SER A 122 17.37 -7.92 -1.01
CA SER A 122 18.02 -9.22 -0.93
C SER A 122 17.55 -10.01 0.30
N ASN A 123 17.53 -11.34 0.16
CA ASN A 123 17.16 -12.23 1.25
C ASN A 123 18.07 -11.95 2.46
N PRO A 124 17.55 -11.45 3.59
CA PRO A 124 18.35 -10.97 4.73
C PRO A 124 19.15 -12.07 5.45
N CYS A 125 18.82 -13.34 5.20
CA CYS A 125 19.66 -14.46 5.63
C CYS A 125 21.01 -14.49 4.87
N PHE A 126 21.05 -13.85 3.71
CA PHE A 126 22.20 -13.62 2.84
C PHE A 126 22.28 -12.12 2.46
N PRO A 127 22.70 -11.24 3.39
CA PRO A 127 23.06 -9.89 2.99
C PRO A 127 24.28 -10.01 2.08
N GLU A 128 24.09 -9.71 0.79
CA GLU A 128 25.21 -9.41 -0.13
C GLU A 128 25.86 -8.08 0.27
#